data_AF-A0A2Z3HXZ6-F1
#
_entry.id   AF-A0A2Z3HXZ6-F1
#
_cell.length_a   1.000
_cell.length_b   1.000
_cell.length_c   1.000
_cell.angle_alpha   90.00
_cell.angle_beta   90.00
_cell.angle_gamma   90.00
#
_symmetry.space_group_name_H-M   'P 1'
#
loop_
_entity.id
_entity.type
_entity.pdbx_description
1 polymer ?
#
loop_
_entity_poly.entity_id
_entity_poly.type
_entity_poly.pdbx_seq_one_letter_code
_entity_poly.pdbx_strand_id
1 'polypeptide(L)'
;MWLIIMGDVNKTMKYRDCKFYFLNFLFFFLSSHVLAEGISLPKATSCSLKVSPDQQAFMISQCKLAAQSGDKDAQYLLGIYYSDGKLIPPDFSEAIYWLKAASSQASVDAQVRLADMYSMGTGVAVDNLQAYVIYKIASINGSDFAMDQADVVSERLTPQELQQANYILGKAFKGYLKEINQ
;
A
#
# COMPACT_ATOMS: atom_id res chain seq x y z
N MET A 1 -12.73 0.71 -42.38
CA MET A 1 -11.26 0.89 -42.54
C MET A 1 -10.81 1.84 -41.43
N TRP A 2 -9.63 1.62 -40.84
CA TRP A 2 -9.06 2.23 -39.61
C TRP A 2 -9.64 1.62 -38.31
N LEU A 3 -9.02 0.74 -37.50
CA LEU A 3 -7.63 0.51 -37.06
C LEU A 3 -6.97 1.76 -36.45
N ILE A 4 -6.31 1.61 -35.28
CA ILE A 4 -5.54 2.59 -34.45
C ILE A 4 -6.40 3.10 -33.26
N ILE A 5 -6.20 2.84 -31.95
CA ILE A 5 -5.10 2.32 -31.10
C ILE A 5 -5.74 1.67 -29.85
N MET A 6 -5.61 0.35 -29.65
CA MET A 6 -5.56 -0.20 -28.28
C MET A 6 -4.12 -0.03 -27.81
N GLY A 7 -3.86 1.10 -27.16
CA GLY A 7 -2.56 1.48 -26.65
C GLY A 7 -2.60 1.46 -25.14
N ASP A 8 -2.05 0.39 -24.59
CA ASP A 8 -1.37 0.36 -23.30
C ASP A 8 -2.16 0.85 -22.08
N VAL A 9 -3.14 0.05 -21.63
CA VAL A 9 -3.73 0.21 -20.28
C VAL A 9 -2.89 -0.52 -19.21
N ASN A 10 -1.65 -0.88 -19.52
CA ASN A 10 -0.85 -1.76 -18.68
C ASN A 10 0.54 -1.19 -18.39
N LYS A 11 0.58 -0.07 -17.66
CA LYS A 11 1.68 0.30 -16.75
C LYS A 11 1.26 1.51 -15.91
N THR A 12 1.29 1.33 -14.59
CA THR A 12 1.13 2.34 -13.51
C THR A 12 -0.29 2.71 -13.03
N MET A 13 -1.20 1.74 -12.90
CA MET A 13 -2.29 1.91 -11.93
C MET A 13 -1.73 1.73 -10.51
N LYS A 14 -1.46 2.84 -9.82
CA LYS A 14 -1.25 2.86 -8.36
C LYS A 14 -2.61 3.14 -7.70
N TYR A 15 -2.98 2.34 -6.71
CA TYR A 15 -4.24 2.38 -5.94
C TYR A 15 -4.50 3.68 -5.14
N ARG A 16 -3.72 4.73 -5.38
CA ARG A 16 -3.89 6.05 -4.77
C ARG A 16 -5.13 6.80 -5.29
N ASP A 17 -5.77 6.27 -6.32
CA ASP A 17 -6.92 6.87 -7.00
C ASP A 17 -8.27 6.24 -6.60
N CYS A 18 -8.48 5.93 -5.31
CA CYS A 18 -9.82 5.65 -4.77
C CYS A 18 -10.84 6.79 -5.01
N LYS A 19 -10.41 7.96 -5.50
CA LYS A 19 -11.31 9.00 -6.01
C LYS A 19 -12.04 8.62 -7.31
N PHE A 20 -11.56 7.64 -8.08
CA PHE A 20 -12.12 7.33 -9.40
C PHE A 20 -13.28 6.32 -9.38
N TYR A 21 -13.37 5.46 -8.36
CA TYR A 21 -14.52 4.54 -8.25
C TYR A 21 -15.84 5.26 -7.98
N PHE A 22 -15.81 6.48 -7.44
CA PHE A 22 -17.01 7.31 -7.29
C PHE A 22 -17.50 7.90 -8.63
N LEU A 23 -16.62 8.04 -9.63
CA LEU A 23 -16.99 8.56 -10.96
C LEU A 23 -17.55 7.49 -11.91
N ASN A 24 -17.29 6.20 -11.69
CA ASN A 24 -17.94 5.14 -12.47
C ASN A 24 -19.36 4.81 -11.98
N PHE A 25 -19.73 5.19 -10.76
CA PHE A 25 -21.12 5.04 -10.28
C PHE A 25 -22.07 6.11 -10.88
N LEU A 26 -21.52 7.22 -11.38
CA LEU A 26 -22.28 8.27 -12.06
C LEU A 26 -22.49 8.03 -13.56
N PHE A 27 -21.85 7.01 -14.16
CA PHE A 27 -22.08 6.67 -15.58
C PHE A 27 -23.33 5.81 -15.81
N PHE A 28 -23.93 5.24 -14.75
CA PHE A 28 -25.12 4.40 -14.88
C PHE A 28 -26.45 5.17 -14.91
N PHE A 29 -26.45 6.49 -14.64
CA PHE A 29 -27.67 7.31 -14.54
C PHE A 29 -27.86 8.37 -15.63
N LEU A 30 -26.95 8.49 -16.61
CA LEU A 30 -27.07 9.48 -17.70
C LEU A 30 -27.39 8.85 -19.06
N SER A 31 -28.17 7.76 -19.08
CA SER A 31 -28.80 7.23 -20.30
C SER A 31 -30.24 7.75 -20.49
N SER A 32 -30.52 9.01 -20.15
CA SER A 32 -31.70 9.70 -20.69
C SER A 32 -31.56 11.23 -20.62
N HIS A 33 -31.33 11.83 -21.79
CA HIS A 33 -31.68 13.20 -22.20
C HIS A 33 -31.40 14.35 -21.22
N VAL A 34 -30.30 15.08 -21.42
CA VAL A 34 -30.18 16.49 -20.99
C VAL A 34 -29.52 17.32 -22.08
N LEU A 35 -30.30 18.27 -22.62
CA LEU A 35 -29.83 19.39 -23.42
C LEU A 35 -29.01 20.33 -22.53
N ALA A 36 -27.95 20.86 -23.14
CA ALA A 36 -27.01 21.80 -22.58
C ALA A 36 -27.68 23.07 -22.02
N GLU A 37 -27.38 23.41 -20.77
CA GLU A 37 -27.19 24.80 -20.34
C GLU A 37 -26.04 24.86 -19.33
N GLY A 38 -25.20 25.88 -19.47
CA GLY A 38 -23.91 26.02 -18.82
C GLY A 38 -24.00 26.13 -17.30
N ILE A 39 -23.46 25.13 -16.61
CA ILE A 39 -23.15 25.20 -15.18
C ILE A 39 -21.64 25.39 -15.07
N SER A 40 -21.20 26.56 -14.63
CA SER A 40 -19.83 26.78 -14.19
C SER A 40 -19.52 25.81 -13.04
N LEU A 41 -18.53 24.94 -13.23
CA LEU A 41 -18.06 24.04 -12.18
C LEU A 41 -17.54 24.87 -10.99
N PRO A 42 -18.09 24.73 -9.77
CA PRO A 42 -17.48 25.35 -8.62
C PRO A 42 -16.09 24.73 -8.42
N LYS A 43 -15.07 25.59 -8.26
CA LYS A 43 -13.72 25.19 -7.85
C LYS A 43 -13.84 24.20 -6.68
N ALA A 44 -13.35 22.98 -6.88
CA ALA A 44 -13.33 21.92 -5.89
C ALA A 44 -12.48 22.33 -4.68
N THR A 45 -13.09 23.10 -3.80
CA THR A 45 -12.64 23.36 -2.44
C THR A 45 -12.92 22.09 -1.67
N SER A 46 -11.85 21.48 -1.15
CA SER A 46 -11.81 20.34 -0.22
C SER A 46 -13.18 19.83 0.24
N CYS A 47 -13.76 18.90 -0.51
CA CYS A 47 -14.99 18.23 -0.09
C CYS A 47 -14.61 17.28 1.05
N SER A 48 -14.81 17.71 2.29
CA SER A 48 -14.79 16.86 3.48
C SER A 48 -16.02 15.94 3.43
N LEU A 49 -16.01 14.98 2.50
CA LEU A 49 -17.04 13.95 2.40
C LEU A 49 -17.03 13.15 3.71
N LYS A 50 -17.96 13.50 4.61
CA LYS A 50 -18.27 12.68 5.79
C LYS A 50 -18.90 11.39 5.28
N VAL A 51 -18.10 10.33 5.18
CA VAL A 51 -18.56 8.99 4.83
C VAL A 51 -19.49 8.50 5.93
N SER A 52 -20.72 8.12 5.60
CA SER A 52 -21.67 7.61 6.60
C SER A 52 -21.18 6.28 7.20
N PRO A 53 -21.59 5.90 8.43
CA PRO A 53 -21.19 4.62 9.02
C PRO A 53 -21.47 3.41 8.11
N ASP A 54 -22.61 3.41 7.41
CA ASP A 54 -22.98 2.33 6.48
C ASP A 54 -22.04 2.27 5.26
N GLN A 55 -21.65 3.44 4.73
CA GLN A 55 -20.67 3.52 3.65
C GLN A 55 -19.29 3.06 4.12
N GLN A 56 -18.87 3.37 5.34
CA GLN A 56 -17.61 2.89 5.91
C GLN A 56 -17.61 1.36 6.03
N ALA A 57 -18.69 0.78 6.57
CA ALA A 57 -18.85 -0.67 6.70
C ALA A 57 -18.78 -1.38 5.33
N PHE A 58 -19.47 -0.83 4.32
CA PHE A 58 -19.39 -1.36 2.96
C PHE A 58 -17.96 -1.31 2.40
N MET A 59 -17.27 -0.17 2.53
CA MET A 59 -15.89 -0.01 2.05
C MET A 59 -14.92 -0.99 2.72
N ILE A 60 -15.03 -1.18 4.03
CA ILE A 60 -14.20 -2.15 4.77
C ILE A 60 -14.49 -3.57 4.28
N SER A 61 -15.76 -3.92 4.09
CA SER A 61 -16.15 -5.25 3.58
C SER A 61 -15.54 -5.53 2.21
N GLN A 62 -15.61 -4.57 1.28
CA GLN A 62 -15.02 -4.72 -0.05
C GLN A 62 -13.50 -4.82 0.02
N CYS A 63 -12.86 -4.02 0.88
CA CYS A 63 -11.42 -4.08 1.11
C CYS A 63 -10.98 -5.46 1.63
N LYS A 64 -11.76 -6.06 2.54
CA LYS A 64 -11.49 -7.42 3.05
C LYS A 64 -11.58 -8.48 1.95
N LEU A 65 -12.60 -8.43 1.11
CA LEU A 65 -12.75 -9.36 -0.01
C LEU A 65 -11.58 -9.25 -1.00
N ALA A 66 -11.19 -8.02 -1.38
CA ALA A 66 -10.05 -7.79 -2.27
C ALA A 66 -8.71 -8.22 -1.65
N ALA A 67 -8.51 -7.95 -0.35
CA ALA A 67 -7.31 -8.40 0.36
C ALA A 67 -7.20 -9.93 0.41
N GLN A 68 -8.35 -10.61 0.61
CA GLN A 68 -8.45 -12.08 0.58
C GLN A 68 -8.20 -12.66 -0.81
N SER A 69 -8.54 -11.94 -1.89
CA SER A 69 -8.20 -12.34 -3.26
C SER A 69 -6.74 -12.09 -3.64
N GLY A 70 -5.91 -11.57 -2.72
CA GLY A 70 -4.50 -11.34 -2.95
C GLY A 70 -4.14 -9.95 -3.46
N ASP A 71 -5.09 -9.02 -3.57
CA ASP A 71 -4.81 -7.66 -4.04
C ASP A 71 -3.89 -6.94 -3.05
N LYS A 72 -2.65 -6.64 -3.49
CA LYS A 72 -1.59 -6.09 -2.64
C LYS A 72 -1.97 -4.73 -2.01
N ASP A 73 -2.77 -3.93 -2.71
CA ASP A 73 -3.09 -2.57 -2.30
C ASP A 73 -4.25 -2.60 -1.29
N ALA A 74 -5.22 -3.50 -1.48
CA ALA A 74 -6.25 -3.80 -0.50
C ALA A 74 -5.66 -4.43 0.77
N GLN A 75 -4.67 -5.32 0.65
CA GLN A 75 -3.94 -5.85 1.81
C GLN A 75 -3.23 -4.74 2.58
N TYR A 76 -2.54 -3.83 1.88
CA TYR A 76 -1.93 -2.66 2.50
C TYR A 76 -2.97 -1.81 3.24
N LEU A 77 -4.07 -1.43 2.58
CA LEU A 77 -5.13 -0.61 3.17
C LEU A 77 -5.77 -1.26 4.39
N LEU A 78 -6.04 -2.57 4.34
CA LEU A 78 -6.59 -3.30 5.47
C LEU A 78 -5.61 -3.29 6.65
N GLY A 79 -4.31 -3.43 6.37
CA GLY A 79 -3.25 -3.25 7.36
C GLY A 79 -3.26 -1.86 8.01
N ILE A 80 -3.46 -0.81 7.21
CA ILE A 80 -3.59 0.58 7.70
C ILE A 80 -4.85 0.74 8.57
N TYR A 81 -5.99 0.20 8.15
CA TYR A 81 -7.23 0.32 8.91
C TYR A 81 -7.13 -0.32 10.30
N TYR A 82 -6.50 -1.49 10.39
CA TYR A 82 -6.27 -2.16 11.67
C TYR A 82 -5.20 -1.48 12.53
N SER A 83 -4.20 -0.82 11.94
CA SER A 83 -3.14 -0.17 12.72
C SER A 83 -3.48 1.26 13.16
N ASP A 84 -4.24 2.01 12.36
CA ASP A 84 -4.66 3.38 12.70
C ASP A 84 -5.92 3.42 13.59
N GLY A 85 -6.75 2.37 13.57
CA GLY A 85 -7.98 2.29 14.36
C GLY A 85 -9.10 3.27 13.94
N LYS A 86 -8.99 3.91 12.77
CA LYS A 86 -9.88 5.01 12.32
C LYS A 86 -11.23 4.54 11.79
N LEU A 87 -11.27 3.39 11.11
CA LEU A 87 -12.47 2.85 10.46
C LEU A 87 -12.93 1.53 11.09
N ILE A 88 -12.00 0.80 11.71
CA ILE A 88 -12.24 -0.45 12.45
C ILE A 88 -11.49 -0.38 13.77
N PRO A 89 -11.92 -1.12 14.81
CA PRO A 89 -11.16 -1.24 16.04
C PRO A 89 -9.70 -1.65 15.74
N PRO A 90 -8.71 -1.04 16.40
CA PRO A 90 -7.32 -1.34 16.12
C PRO A 90 -6.99 -2.78 16.52
N ASP A 91 -6.27 -3.48 15.65
CA ASP A 91 -5.71 -4.81 15.89
C ASP A 91 -4.34 -4.89 15.20
N PHE A 92 -3.29 -4.71 15.98
CA PHE A 92 -1.94 -4.69 15.41
C PHE A 92 -1.48 -6.05 14.87
N SER A 93 -2.04 -7.15 15.37
CA SER A 93 -1.70 -8.48 14.88
C SER A 93 -2.25 -8.69 13.47
N GLU A 94 -3.51 -8.32 13.25
CA GLU A 94 -4.11 -8.27 11.91
C GLU A 94 -3.38 -7.26 11.01
N ALA A 95 -3.03 -6.07 11.53
CA ALA A 95 -2.31 -5.08 10.75
C ALA A 95 -0.99 -5.63 10.19
N ILE A 96 -0.19 -6.28 11.04
CA ILE A 96 1.09 -6.86 10.65
C ILE A 96 0.90 -8.03 9.68
N TYR A 97 -0.13 -8.85 9.88
CA TYR A 97 -0.46 -9.94 8.96
C TYR A 97 -0.71 -9.41 7.54
N TRP A 98 -1.58 -8.42 7.39
CA TRP A 98 -1.93 -7.85 6.09
C TRP A 98 -0.77 -7.05 5.46
N LEU A 99 -0.02 -6.30 6.28
CA LEU A 99 1.17 -5.58 5.81
C LEU A 99 2.28 -6.54 5.36
N LYS A 100 2.47 -7.69 6.02
CA LYS A 100 3.40 -8.73 5.57
C LYS A 100 2.99 -9.31 4.22
N ALA A 101 1.71 -9.60 4.04
CA ALA A 101 1.19 -10.09 2.76
C ALA A 101 1.45 -9.08 1.63
N ALA A 102 1.09 -7.81 1.82
CA ALA A 102 1.38 -6.76 0.83
C ALA A 102 2.89 -6.54 0.60
N SER A 103 3.69 -6.57 1.67
CA SER A 103 5.15 -6.43 1.63
C SER A 103 5.83 -7.54 0.83
N SER A 104 5.34 -8.78 0.92
CA SER A 104 5.84 -9.91 0.13
C SER A 104 5.59 -9.77 -1.37
N GLN A 105 4.60 -8.94 -1.75
CA GLN A 105 4.28 -8.60 -3.14
C GLN A 105 5.00 -7.32 -3.61
N ALA A 106 6.09 -6.94 -2.93
CA ALA A 106 6.87 -5.74 -3.20
C ALA A 106 6.07 -4.42 -3.11
N SER A 107 5.01 -4.38 -2.30
CA SER A 107 4.36 -3.10 -1.96
C SER A 107 5.29 -2.27 -1.08
N VAL A 108 5.88 -1.23 -1.68
CA VAL A 108 6.82 -0.32 -1.01
C VAL A 108 6.17 0.37 0.20
N ASP A 109 4.93 0.82 0.06
CA ASP A 109 4.19 1.49 1.14
C ASP A 109 3.95 0.53 2.31
N ALA A 110 3.68 -0.75 2.02
CA ALA A 110 3.51 -1.78 3.05
C ALA A 110 4.84 -2.14 3.73
N GLN A 111 5.94 -2.23 2.96
CA GLN A 111 7.27 -2.48 3.50
C GLN A 111 7.69 -1.37 4.47
N VAL A 112 7.52 -0.10 4.07
CA VAL A 112 7.82 1.05 4.94
C VAL A 112 6.98 1.00 6.21
N ARG A 113 5.65 0.83 6.09
CA ARG A 113 4.76 0.77 7.25
C ARG A 113 5.09 -0.40 8.19
N LEU A 114 5.45 -1.56 7.64
CA LEU A 114 5.82 -2.72 8.43
C LEU A 114 7.17 -2.51 9.15
N ALA A 115 8.15 -1.91 8.48
CA ALA A 115 9.44 -1.56 9.07
C ALA A 115 9.29 -0.53 10.19
N ASP A 116 8.44 0.48 9.99
CA ASP A 116 8.06 1.46 11.00
C ASP A 116 7.51 0.78 12.26
N MET A 117 6.59 -0.19 12.11
CA MET A 117 6.01 -0.92 13.23
C MET A 117 7.07 -1.72 14.01
N TYR A 118 8.03 -2.35 13.33
CA TYR A 118 9.13 -3.05 13.98
C TYR A 118 10.14 -2.10 14.64
N SER A 119 10.45 -0.96 14.02
CA SER A 119 11.42 0.01 14.55
C SER A 119 10.88 0.70 15.81
N MET A 120 9.59 1.04 15.81
CA MET A 120 8.93 1.74 16.92
C MET A 120 8.33 0.80 17.97
N GLY A 121 8.22 -0.50 17.68
CA GLY A 121 7.53 -1.45 18.55
C GLY A 121 6.02 -1.24 18.61
N THR A 122 5.42 -0.79 17.50
CA THR A 122 3.97 -0.54 17.43
C THR A 122 3.24 -1.85 17.25
N GLY A 123 2.70 -2.39 18.34
CA GLY A 123 1.94 -3.64 18.34
C GLY A 123 2.78 -4.92 18.20
N VAL A 124 4.11 -4.78 18.21
CA VAL A 124 5.12 -5.84 18.32
C VAL A 124 6.26 -5.37 19.20
N ALA A 125 7.08 -6.29 19.70
CA ALA A 125 8.35 -5.91 20.30
C ALA A 125 9.23 -5.20 19.27
N VAL A 126 10.04 -4.23 19.74
CA VAL A 126 11.02 -3.54 18.90
C VAL A 126 11.98 -4.59 18.32
N ASP A 127 12.12 -4.58 16.99
CA ASP A 127 13.03 -5.44 16.25
C ASP A 127 13.72 -4.59 15.18
N ASN A 128 14.80 -3.91 15.59
CA ASN A 128 15.58 -3.06 14.68
C ASN A 128 16.20 -3.86 13.53
N LEU A 129 16.51 -5.16 13.75
CA LEU A 129 17.10 -6.01 12.73
C LEU A 129 16.09 -6.25 11.60
N GLN A 130 14.86 -6.63 11.94
CA GLN A 130 13.80 -6.79 10.94
C GLN A 130 13.43 -5.46 10.29
N ALA A 131 13.32 -4.39 11.07
CA ALA A 131 13.05 -3.06 10.52
C ALA A 131 14.09 -2.66 9.46
N TYR A 132 15.38 -2.79 9.80
CA TYR A 132 16.48 -2.47 8.88
C TYR A 132 16.42 -3.31 7.60
N VAL A 133 16.24 -4.63 7.72
CA VAL A 133 16.13 -5.52 6.54
C VAL A 133 14.97 -5.09 5.63
N ILE A 134 13.79 -4.81 6.21
CA ILE A 134 12.61 -4.42 5.43
C ILE A 134 12.81 -3.04 4.79
N TYR A 135 13.39 -2.07 5.49
CA TYR A 135 13.71 -0.76 4.90
C TYR A 135 14.70 -0.88 3.74
N LYS A 136 15.75 -1.70 3.86
CA LYS A 136 16.68 -1.94 2.76
C LYS A 136 15.99 -2.58 1.56
N ILE A 137 15.06 -3.52 1.78
CA ILE A 137 14.24 -4.10 0.71
C ILE A 137 13.35 -3.04 0.05
N ALA A 138 12.70 -2.18 0.83
CA ALA A 138 11.90 -1.08 0.30
C ALA A 138 12.72 -0.08 -0.52
N SER A 139 13.95 0.21 -0.10
CA SER A 139 14.90 1.03 -0.86
C SER A 139 15.26 0.39 -2.20
N ILE A 140 15.56 -0.92 -2.21
CA ILE A 140 15.81 -1.67 -3.46
C ILE A 140 14.58 -1.61 -4.39
N ASN A 141 13.37 -1.62 -3.83
CA ASN A 141 12.12 -1.49 -4.58
C ASN A 141 11.76 -0.03 -4.98
N GLY A 142 12.65 0.94 -4.70
CA GLY A 142 12.56 2.31 -5.20
C GLY A 142 12.11 3.37 -4.17
N SER A 143 12.22 3.10 -2.87
CA SER A 143 11.95 4.11 -1.83
C SER A 143 13.24 4.73 -1.27
N ASP A 144 13.54 5.95 -1.69
CA ASP A 144 14.64 6.74 -1.10
C ASP A 144 14.37 7.03 0.38
N PHE A 145 13.11 7.30 0.75
CA PHE A 145 12.70 7.47 2.15
C PHE A 145 13.07 6.26 3.01
N ALA A 146 12.88 5.04 2.49
CA ALA A 146 13.23 3.83 3.21
C ALA A 146 14.75 3.68 3.36
N MET A 147 15.54 4.19 2.41
CA MET A 147 17.01 4.21 2.55
C MET A 147 17.41 5.08 3.74
N ASP A 148 16.87 6.31 3.83
CA ASP A 148 17.15 7.22 4.93
C ASP A 148 16.78 6.59 6.28
N GLN A 149 15.63 5.91 6.36
CA GLN A 149 15.21 5.21 7.58
C GLN A 149 16.08 3.99 7.89
N ALA A 150 16.58 3.27 6.88
CA ALA A 150 17.52 2.19 7.10
C ALA A 150 18.82 2.71 7.75
N ASP A 151 19.32 3.85 7.29
CA ASP A 151 20.53 4.46 7.83
C ASP A 151 20.32 4.86 9.30
N VAL A 152 19.17 5.47 9.63
CA VAL A 152 18.79 5.81 11.01
C VAL A 152 18.68 4.56 11.90
N VAL A 153 18.05 3.49 11.42
CA VAL A 153 17.92 2.25 12.21
C VAL A 153 19.25 1.53 12.36
N SER A 154 20.18 1.68 11.40
CA SER A 154 21.50 1.06 11.46
C SER A 154 22.32 1.51 12.67
N GLU A 155 22.12 2.74 13.15
CA GLU A 155 22.77 3.28 14.35
C GLU A 155 22.32 2.57 15.63
N ARG A 156 21.17 1.89 15.60
CA ARG A 156 20.60 1.13 16.72
C ARG A 156 20.98 -0.35 16.71
N LEU A 157 21.75 -0.79 15.71
CA LEU A 157 22.17 -2.19 15.55
C LEU A 157 23.62 -2.38 15.98
N THR A 158 23.91 -3.55 16.54
CA THR A 158 25.28 -3.99 16.79
C THR A 158 25.98 -4.39 15.47
N PRO A 159 27.32 -4.40 15.42
CA PRO A 159 28.04 -4.90 14.25
C PRO A 159 27.67 -6.35 13.86
N GLN A 160 27.36 -7.19 14.85
CA GLN A 160 26.92 -8.57 14.63
C GLN A 160 25.54 -8.62 13.97
N GLU A 161 24.60 -7.80 14.44
CA GLU A 161 23.27 -7.70 13.84
C GLU A 161 23.33 -7.10 12.42
N LEU A 162 24.18 -6.10 12.18
CA LEU A 162 24.41 -5.58 10.83
C LEU A 162 24.98 -6.65 9.89
N GLN A 163 25.93 -7.45 10.36
CA GLN A 163 26.45 -8.58 9.60
C GLN A 163 25.35 -9.60 9.29
N GLN A 164 24.51 -9.92 10.28
CA GLN A 164 23.37 -10.81 10.12
C GLN A 164 22.34 -10.26 9.11
N ALA A 165 22.01 -8.97 9.18
CA ALA A 165 21.11 -8.31 8.23
C ALA A 165 21.65 -8.40 6.80
N ASN A 166 22.93 -8.09 6.60
CA ASN A 166 23.58 -8.16 5.30
C ASN A 166 23.61 -9.59 4.75
N TYR A 167 23.78 -10.59 5.62
CA TYR A 167 23.66 -12.01 5.24
C TYR A 167 22.24 -12.35 4.76
N ILE A 168 21.21 -11.91 5.48
CA ILE A 168 19.79 -12.12 5.10
C ILE A 168 19.49 -11.46 3.76
N LEU A 169 19.89 -10.19 3.59
CA LEU A 169 19.72 -9.43 2.34
C LEU A 169 20.43 -10.11 1.16
N GLY A 170 21.67 -10.57 1.35
CA GLY A 170 22.42 -11.29 0.32
C GLY A 170 21.75 -12.61 -0.09
N LYS A 171 21.18 -13.35 0.87
CA LYS A 171 20.43 -14.59 0.59
C LYS A 171 19.15 -14.29 -0.21
N ALA A 172 18.40 -13.25 0.17
CA ALA A 172 17.19 -12.83 -0.53
C ALA A 172 17.50 -12.44 -1.99
N PHE A 173 18.53 -11.62 -2.21
CA PHE A 173 18.95 -11.20 -3.55
C PHE A 173 19.43 -12.38 -4.42
N LYS A 174 20.18 -13.33 -3.85
CA LYS A 174 20.61 -14.53 -4.58
C LYS A 174 19.43 -15.43 -4.98
N GLY A 175 18.37 -15.48 -4.18
CA GLY A 175 17.11 -16.15 -4.55
C GLY A 175 16.46 -15.49 -5.76
N TYR A 176 16.30 -14.16 -5.70
CA TYR A 176 15.75 -13.36 -6.79
C TYR A 176 16.50 -13.53 -8.11
N LEU A 177 17.84 -13.55 -8.08
CA LEU A 177 18.64 -13.79 -9.30
C LEU A 177 18.44 -15.18 -9.91
N LYS A 178 18.08 -16.19 -9.12
CA LYS A 178 17.77 -17.52 -9.68
C LYS A 178 16.45 -17.54 -10.42
N GLU A 179 15.45 -16.81 -9.94
CA GLU A 179 14.13 -16.73 -10.56
C GLU A 179 14.14 -16.01 -11.91
N ILE A 180 15.04 -15.03 -12.09
CA ILE A 180 15.19 -14.31 -13.37
C ILE A 180 15.94 -15.14 -14.42
N ASN A 181 16.83 -16.04 -13.98
CA ASN A 181 17.71 -16.81 -14.87
C ASN A 181 17.15 -18.22 -15.18
N GLN A 182 15.87 -18.49 -14.92
CA GLN A 182 15.15 -19.72 -15.23
C GLN A 182 14.01 -19.44 -16.20
#